data_AF-A0A067DNL7-F1
#
_entry.id   AF-A0A067DNL7-F1
#
_cell.length_a   1.000
_cell.length_b   1.000
_cell.length_c   1.000
_cell.angle_alpha   90.00
_cell.angle_beta   90.00
_cell.angle_gamma   90.00
#
_symmetry.space_group_name_H-M   'P 1'
#
loop_
_entity.id
_entity.type
_entity.pdbx_description
1 polymer ?
#
loop_
_entity_poly.entity_id
_entity_poly.type
_entity_poly.pdbx_seq_one_letter_code
_entity_poly.pdbx_strand_id
1 'polypeptide(L)'
;MSGAGKKIADVAFKAGRTIDWEGMAKMLVSDEARKEFATLRRAFDEVNSTLQTKFSQEPEPIDWEYYRKGIGSRLVDMYKQAYESIEVPKYVDKVTPEYKSKFDALLVELKEAEGKSLKESERLEKEIAEVRELKEKISTMTAEEYFEKHPELKKKFDDEIRNDYWGY
;
A
#
# COMPACT_ATOMS: atom_id res chain seq x y z
N MET A 1 -6.30 30.97 16.18
CA MET A 1 -6.07 29.51 16.43
C MET A 1 -5.29 28.85 15.27
N SER A 2 -4.18 29.46 14.82
CA SER A 2 -3.48 29.11 13.56
C SER A 2 -2.46 27.95 13.67
N GLY A 3 -2.05 27.56 14.88
CA GLY A 3 -0.93 26.64 15.08
C GLY A 3 -1.21 25.15 14.79
N ALA A 4 -2.48 24.73 14.68
CA ALA A 4 -2.81 23.32 14.50
C ALA A 4 -2.73 22.86 13.03
N GLY A 5 -3.20 23.67 12.07
CA GLY A 5 -3.15 23.36 10.64
C GLY A 5 -1.71 23.31 10.10
N LYS A 6 -0.88 24.27 10.52
CA LYS A 6 0.55 24.34 10.18
C LYS A 6 1.32 23.10 10.65
N LYS A 7 1.04 22.63 11.88
CA LYS A 7 1.64 21.39 12.42
C LYS A 7 1.25 20.15 11.64
N ILE A 8 0.00 20.04 11.17
CA ILE A 8 -0.46 18.87 10.40
C ILE A 8 0.16 18.87 9.01
N ALA A 9 0.21 20.03 8.34
CA ALA A 9 0.86 20.16 7.03
C ALA A 9 2.38 19.87 7.10
N ASP A 10 3.06 20.35 8.14
CA ASP A 10 4.49 20.07 8.37
C ASP A 10 4.77 18.60 8.69
N VAL A 11 3.89 17.95 9.47
CA VAL A 11 4.00 16.52 9.79
C VAL A 11 3.75 15.65 8.54
N ALA A 12 2.74 15.97 7.74
CA ALA A 12 2.45 15.28 6.49
C ALA A 12 3.59 15.45 5.47
N PHE A 13 4.17 16.64 5.38
CA PHE A 13 5.32 16.92 4.51
C PHE A 13 6.59 16.17 4.93
N LYS A 14 6.88 16.13 6.24
CA LYS A 14 8.00 15.34 6.78
C LYS A 14 7.79 13.85 6.51
N ALA A 15 6.58 13.33 6.73
CA ALA A 15 6.23 11.95 6.44
C ALA A 15 6.40 11.62 4.95
N GLY A 16 5.95 12.50 4.04
CA GLY A 16 6.07 12.32 2.60
C GLY A 16 7.51 12.22 2.08
N ARG A 17 8.45 12.98 2.68
CA ARG A 17 9.88 12.89 2.35
C ARG A 17 10.57 11.64 2.90
N THR A 18 10.02 11.01 3.94
CA THR A 18 10.58 9.80 4.55
C THR A 18 10.04 8.49 3.98
N ILE A 19 9.00 8.55 3.12
CA ILE A 19 8.45 7.34 2.49
C ILE A 19 9.35 6.94 1.31
N ASP A 20 9.94 5.75 1.38
CA ASP A 20 10.69 5.14 0.28
C ASP A 20 9.73 4.53 -0.75
N TRP A 21 9.18 5.39 -1.61
CA TRP A 21 8.28 4.98 -2.70
C TRP A 21 8.96 4.05 -3.71
N GLU A 22 10.26 4.21 -3.93
CA GLU A 22 11.03 3.39 -4.87
C GLU A 22 11.27 1.98 -4.33
N GLY A 23 11.61 1.86 -3.03
CA GLY A 23 11.75 0.58 -2.35
C GLY A 23 10.44 -0.21 -2.33
N MET A 24 9.32 0.45 -2.03
CA MET A 24 8.00 -0.17 -2.06
C MET A 24 7.59 -0.63 -3.47
N ALA A 25 7.87 0.18 -4.50
CA ALA A 25 7.56 -0.19 -5.88
C ALA A 25 8.32 -1.45 -6.36
N LYS A 26 9.54 -1.67 -5.87
CA LYS A 26 10.37 -2.85 -6.22
C LYS A 26 9.84 -4.15 -5.61
N MET A 27 9.15 -4.07 -4.47
CA MET A 27 8.53 -5.23 -3.81
C MET A 27 7.23 -5.69 -4.50
N LEU A 28 6.65 -4.83 -5.34
CA LEU A 28 5.44 -5.15 -6.10
C LEU A 28 5.79 -5.93 -7.37
N VAL A 29 5.34 -7.17 -7.43
CA VAL A 29 5.66 -8.11 -8.51
C VAL A 29 4.58 -8.10 -9.62
N SER A 30 3.33 -7.75 -9.30
CA SER A 30 2.24 -7.68 -10.28
C SER A 30 2.12 -6.30 -10.92
N ASP A 31 1.83 -6.27 -12.23
CA ASP A 31 1.65 -5.03 -12.98
C ASP A 31 0.42 -4.23 -12.53
N GLU A 32 -0.62 -4.91 -12.07
CA GLU A 32 -1.81 -4.28 -11.49
C GLU A 32 -1.47 -3.57 -10.18
N ALA A 33 -0.73 -4.21 -9.28
CA ALA A 33 -0.32 -3.58 -8.02
C ALA A 33 0.61 -2.38 -8.26
N ARG A 34 1.49 -2.44 -9.27
CA ARG A 34 2.32 -1.29 -9.66
C ARG A 34 1.50 -0.10 -10.17
N LYS A 35 0.44 -0.36 -10.94
CA LYS A 35 -0.49 0.69 -11.43
C LYS A 35 -1.26 1.34 -10.30
N GLU A 36 -1.83 0.54 -9.39
CA GLU A 36 -2.55 1.05 -8.22
C GLU A 36 -1.61 1.83 -7.28
N PHE A 37 -0.38 1.34 -7.08
CA PHE A 37 0.63 2.03 -6.27
C PHE A 37 1.07 3.36 -6.87
N ALA A 38 1.24 3.44 -8.19
CA ALA A 38 1.54 4.71 -8.87
C ALA A 38 0.38 5.71 -8.75
N THR A 39 -0.86 5.22 -8.76
CA THR A 39 -2.07 6.04 -8.56
C THR A 39 -2.13 6.56 -7.12
N LEU A 40 -1.84 5.71 -6.14
CA LEU A 40 -1.75 6.08 -4.73
C LEU A 40 -0.68 7.16 -4.49
N ARG A 41 0.52 6.98 -5.06
CA ARG A 41 1.61 7.96 -4.96
C ARG A 41 1.19 9.32 -5.54
N ARG A 42 0.55 9.33 -6.71
CA ARG A 42 0.03 10.57 -7.31
C ARG A 42 -1.01 11.25 -6.43
N ALA A 43 -1.99 10.50 -5.92
CA ALA A 43 -3.02 11.05 -5.04
C ALA A 43 -2.40 11.62 -3.75
N PHE A 44 -1.40 10.96 -3.19
CA PHE A 44 -0.67 11.44 -2.03
C PHE A 44 0.09 12.74 -2.32
N ASP A 45 0.83 12.79 -3.42
CA ASP A 45 1.58 13.98 -3.84
C ASP A 45 0.64 15.16 -4.15
N GLU A 46 -0.52 14.90 -4.78
CA GLU A 46 -1.54 15.91 -5.05
C GLU A 46 -2.12 16.49 -3.76
N VAL A 47 -2.53 15.63 -2.81
CA VAL A 47 -3.07 16.08 -1.52
C VAL A 47 -2.01 16.85 -0.72
N ASN A 48 -0.77 16.35 -0.69
CA ASN A 48 0.33 17.00 0.02
C ASN A 48 0.67 18.37 -0.61
N SER A 49 0.73 18.44 -1.95
CA SER A 49 0.98 19.70 -2.66
C SER A 49 -0.15 20.72 -2.45
N THR A 50 -1.40 20.27 -2.42
CA THR A 50 -2.57 21.12 -2.18
C THR A 50 -2.58 21.66 -0.74
N LEU A 51 -2.27 20.81 0.25
CA LEU A 51 -2.10 21.23 1.64
C LEU A 51 -1.03 22.31 1.79
N GLN A 52 0.13 22.10 1.17
CA GLN A 52 1.27 23.02 1.23
C GLN A 52 0.99 24.36 0.53
N THR A 53 0.41 24.32 -0.66
CA THR A 53 0.25 25.52 -1.50
C THR A 53 -1.00 26.32 -1.21
N LYS A 54 -2.13 25.68 -0.89
CA LYS A 54 -3.43 26.37 -0.77
C LYS A 54 -3.90 26.57 0.66
N PHE A 55 -3.56 25.64 1.57
CA PHE A 55 -4.11 25.63 2.92
C PHE A 55 -3.10 25.98 4.02
N SER A 56 -1.80 25.91 3.71
CA SER A 56 -0.73 26.24 4.66
C SER A 56 -0.16 27.65 4.48
N GLN A 57 -0.59 28.39 3.45
CA GLN A 57 -0.29 29.81 3.31
C GLN A 57 -1.20 30.58 4.28
N GLU A 58 -0.61 31.27 5.25
CA GLU A 58 -1.36 32.21 6.09
C GLU A 58 -1.91 33.33 5.17
N PRO A 59 -3.20 33.70 5.28
CA PRO A 59 -3.74 34.82 4.53
C PRO A 59 -2.86 36.05 4.80
N GLU A 60 -2.47 36.79 3.75
CA GLU A 60 -1.67 37.99 3.93
C GLU A 60 -2.38 38.93 4.91
N PRO A 61 -1.66 39.49 5.91
CA PRO A 61 -2.25 40.41 6.88
C PRO A 61 -2.92 41.57 6.15
N ILE A 62 -4.22 41.73 6.33
CA ILE A 62 -4.98 42.82 5.70
C ILE A 62 -4.54 44.14 6.34
N ASP A 63 -4.00 45.05 5.54
CA ASP A 63 -3.66 46.41 5.97
C ASP A 63 -4.91 47.29 6.06
N TRP A 64 -5.61 47.19 7.19
CA TRP A 64 -6.82 47.95 7.45
C TRP A 64 -6.59 49.47 7.54
N GLU A 65 -5.37 49.95 7.82
CA GLU A 65 -5.06 51.39 7.89
C GLU A 65 -4.95 52.01 6.50
N TYR A 66 -4.36 51.30 5.54
CA TYR A 66 -4.33 51.73 4.14
C TYR A 66 -5.75 51.88 3.57
N TYR A 67 -6.63 50.90 3.80
CA TYR A 67 -8.01 50.97 3.31
C TYR A 67 -8.85 52.02 4.04
N ARG A 68 -8.59 52.31 5.33
CA ARG A 68 -9.26 53.40 6.07
C ARG A 68 -9.04 54.76 5.41
N LYS A 69 -7.84 55.01 4.85
CA LYS A 69 -7.50 56.29 4.20
C LYS A 69 -8.19 56.48 2.84
N GLY A 70 -8.45 55.41 2.10
CA GLY A 70 -9.04 55.48 0.75
C GLY A 70 -10.56 55.44 0.69
N ILE A 71 -11.20 54.65 1.55
CA ILE A 71 -12.63 54.29 1.42
C ILE A 71 -13.48 54.79 2.61
N GLY A 72 -12.82 55.24 3.69
CA GLY A 72 -13.44 55.77 4.90
C GLY A 72 -13.60 54.72 6.01
N SER A 73 -13.49 55.16 7.27
CA SER A 73 -13.38 54.27 8.43
C SER A 73 -14.58 53.35 8.63
N ARG A 74 -15.79 53.86 8.40
CA ARG A 74 -17.04 53.14 8.69
C ARG A 74 -17.19 51.83 7.91
N LEU A 75 -16.81 51.83 6.62
CA LEU A 75 -16.93 50.63 5.79
C LEU A 75 -15.84 49.61 6.16
N VAL A 76 -14.61 50.09 6.39
CA VAL A 76 -13.47 49.25 6.76
C VAL A 76 -13.66 48.61 8.13
N ASP A 77 -14.25 49.31 9.09
CA ASP A 77 -14.58 48.77 10.42
C ASP A 77 -15.67 47.68 10.33
N MET A 78 -16.67 47.83 9.47
CA MET A 78 -17.67 46.78 9.23
C MET A 78 -17.05 45.52 8.62
N TYR A 79 -16.15 45.65 7.64
CA TYR A 79 -15.46 44.51 7.03
C TYR A 79 -14.48 43.84 7.99
N LYS A 80 -13.79 44.61 8.84
CA LYS A 80 -12.93 44.07 9.88
C LYS A 80 -13.73 43.22 10.88
N GLN A 81 -14.88 43.73 11.33
CA GLN A 81 -15.77 43.01 12.25
C GLN A 81 -16.36 41.76 11.61
N ALA A 82 -16.76 41.84 10.33
CA ALA A 82 -17.23 40.67 9.58
C ALA A 82 -16.12 39.61 9.42
N TYR A 83 -14.89 40.02 9.09
CA TYR A 83 -13.74 39.13 8.95
C TYR A 83 -13.37 38.43 10.26
N GLU A 84 -13.38 39.16 11.38
CA GLU A 84 -13.12 38.61 12.72
C GLU A 84 -14.25 37.68 13.19
N SER A 85 -15.49 37.89 12.72
CA SER A 85 -16.64 37.03 13.03
C SER A 85 -16.69 35.72 12.23
N ILE A 86 -15.87 35.58 11.18
CA ILE A 86 -15.78 34.34 10.40
C ILE A 86 -15.00 33.30 11.21
N GLU A 87 -15.73 32.46 11.93
CA GLU A 87 -15.18 31.25 12.53
C GLU A 87 -15.00 30.19 11.45
N VAL A 88 -13.74 29.89 11.08
CA VAL A 88 -13.42 28.78 10.18
C VAL A 88 -13.86 27.47 10.86
N PRO A 89 -14.80 26.71 10.28
CA PRO A 89 -15.22 25.44 10.85
C PRO A 89 -14.01 24.51 10.95
N LYS A 90 -13.67 24.11 12.17
CA LYS A 90 -12.65 23.06 12.37
C LYS A 90 -13.22 21.77 11.82
N TYR A 91 -12.53 21.18 10.85
CA TYR A 91 -12.86 19.87 10.34
C TYR A 91 -12.87 18.86 11.49
N VAL A 92 -14.03 18.26 11.77
CA VAL A 92 -14.17 17.18 12.74
C VAL A 92 -13.87 15.88 12.01
N ASP A 93 -12.69 15.33 12.27
CA ASP A 93 -12.21 14.13 11.62
C ASP A 93 -13.00 12.89 12.08
N LYS A 94 -13.99 12.50 11.27
CA LYS A 94 -14.78 11.28 11.45
C LYS A 94 -14.18 10.07 10.73
N VAL A 95 -13.12 10.28 9.94
CA VAL A 95 -12.70 9.32 8.91
C VAL A 95 -11.48 8.51 9.38
N THR A 96 -10.60 9.11 10.18
CA THR A 96 -9.46 8.43 10.81
C THR A 96 -9.84 7.19 11.64
N PRO A 97 -10.95 7.16 12.41
CA PRO A 97 -11.34 5.94 13.15
C PRO A 97 -11.76 4.79 12.23
N GLU A 98 -12.44 5.09 11.11
CA GLU A 98 -12.93 4.08 10.18
C GLU A 98 -11.78 3.42 9.41
N TYR A 99 -10.79 4.21 8.97
CA TYR A 99 -9.63 3.69 8.26
C TYR A 99 -8.69 2.89 9.16
N LYS A 100 -8.57 3.23 10.45
CA LYS A 100 -7.78 2.43 11.40
C LYS A 100 -8.30 1.00 11.50
N SER A 101 -9.63 0.83 11.63
CA SER A 101 -10.20 -0.52 11.71
C SER A 101 -9.99 -1.33 10.43
N LYS A 102 -10.07 -0.71 9.24
CA LYS A 102 -9.79 -1.39 7.97
C LYS A 102 -8.30 -1.73 7.82
N PHE A 103 -7.41 -0.85 8.29
CA PHE A 103 -5.97 -1.09 8.27
C PHE A 103 -5.56 -2.22 9.22
N ASP A 104 -6.16 -2.28 10.41
CA ASP A 104 -5.91 -3.35 11.38
C ASP A 104 -6.35 -4.72 10.83
N ALA A 105 -7.46 -4.77 10.09
CA ALA A 105 -7.90 -5.99 9.40
C ALA A 105 -6.90 -6.43 8.31
N LEU A 106 -6.41 -5.51 7.50
CA LEU A 106 -5.38 -5.78 6.47
C LEU A 106 -4.07 -6.29 7.08
N LEU A 107 -3.69 -5.82 8.27
CA LEU A 107 -2.50 -6.31 8.97
C LEU A 107 -2.63 -7.78 9.40
N VAL A 108 -3.83 -8.22 9.75
CA VAL A 108 -4.08 -9.63 10.07
C VAL A 108 -3.96 -10.49 8.81
N GLU A 109 -4.58 -10.06 7.71
CA GLU A 109 -4.52 -10.76 6.42
C GLU A 109 -3.07 -10.86 5.90
N LEU A 110 -2.28 -9.80 6.05
CA LEU A 110 -0.85 -9.80 5.69
C LEU A 110 -0.06 -10.85 6.48
N LYS A 111 -0.30 -10.97 7.79
CA LYS A 111 0.38 -11.98 8.62
C LYS A 111 -0.02 -13.41 8.23
N GLU A 112 -1.28 -13.62 7.87
CA GLU A 112 -1.74 -14.92 7.36
C GLU A 112 -1.13 -15.25 5.99
N ALA A 113 -1.04 -14.27 5.09
CA ALA A 113 -0.42 -14.41 3.79
C ALA A 113 1.10 -14.69 3.91
N GLU A 114 1.79 -13.99 4.81
CA GLU A 114 3.20 -14.24 5.13
C GLU A 114 3.40 -15.67 5.65
N GLY A 115 2.55 -16.11 6.59
CA GLY A 115 2.59 -17.47 7.12
C GLY A 115 2.34 -18.55 6.05
N LYS A 116 1.44 -18.29 5.08
CA LYS A 116 1.22 -19.18 3.92
C LYS A 116 2.44 -19.17 2.98
N SER A 117 2.99 -17.99 2.69
CA SER A 117 4.15 -17.85 1.81
C SER A 117 5.38 -18.58 2.38
N LEU A 118 5.63 -18.50 3.68
CA LEU A 118 6.72 -19.23 4.32
C LEU A 118 6.56 -20.75 4.20
N LYS A 119 5.34 -21.26 4.43
CA LYS A 119 5.04 -22.70 4.27
C LYS A 119 5.21 -23.17 2.83
N GLU A 120 4.78 -22.36 1.86
CA GLU A 120 4.98 -22.69 0.44
C GLU A 120 6.47 -22.65 0.07
N SER A 121 7.24 -21.68 0.57
CA SER A 121 8.69 -21.65 0.39
C SER A 121 9.37 -22.89 0.97
N GLU A 122 9.02 -23.31 2.20
CA GLU A 122 9.55 -24.54 2.80
C GLU A 122 9.20 -25.79 1.97
N ARG A 123 7.99 -25.84 1.40
CA ARG A 123 7.57 -26.93 0.50
C ARG A 123 8.41 -26.94 -0.78
N LEU A 124 8.57 -25.77 -1.41
CA LEU A 124 9.36 -25.60 -2.62
C LEU A 124 10.85 -25.92 -2.39
N GLU A 125 11.41 -25.57 -1.23
CA GLU A 125 12.79 -25.94 -0.90
C GLU A 125 12.98 -27.45 -0.79
N LYS A 126 12.02 -28.17 -0.17
CA LYS A 126 12.03 -29.64 -0.13
C LYS A 126 11.91 -30.23 -1.54
N GLU A 127 11.00 -29.72 -2.36
CA GLU A 127 10.84 -30.15 -3.74
C GLU A 127 12.10 -29.90 -4.58
N ILE A 128 12.76 -28.75 -4.41
CA ILE A 128 14.03 -28.45 -5.07
C ILE A 128 15.13 -29.44 -4.63
N ALA A 129 15.20 -29.78 -3.34
CA ALA A 129 16.15 -30.76 -2.83
C ALA A 129 15.89 -32.15 -3.42
N GLU A 130 14.63 -32.59 -3.44
CA GLU A 130 14.20 -33.84 -4.04
C GLU A 130 14.50 -33.88 -5.55
N VAL A 131 14.17 -32.81 -6.29
CA VAL A 131 14.45 -32.70 -7.73
C VAL A 131 15.96 -32.69 -8.02
N ARG A 132 16.78 -32.08 -7.16
CA ARG A 132 18.24 -32.13 -7.30
C ARG A 132 18.79 -33.53 -7.06
N GLU A 133 18.34 -34.21 -6.00
CA GLU A 133 18.71 -35.61 -5.76
C GLU A 133 18.25 -36.52 -6.89
N LEU A 134 17.01 -36.33 -7.37
CA LEU A 134 16.47 -37.06 -8.50
C LEU A 134 17.27 -36.78 -9.76
N LYS A 135 17.70 -35.54 -10.03
CA LYS A 135 18.53 -35.22 -11.20
C LYS A 135 19.88 -35.95 -11.17
N GLU A 136 20.51 -36.04 -10.00
CA GLU A 136 21.78 -36.77 -9.86
C GLU A 136 21.56 -38.28 -9.98
N LYS A 137 20.51 -38.80 -9.33
CA LYS A 137 20.19 -40.23 -9.32
C LYS A 137 19.50 -40.70 -10.61
N ILE A 138 18.88 -39.84 -11.42
CA ILE A 138 18.15 -40.24 -12.64
C ILE A 138 19.06 -40.99 -13.62
N SER A 139 20.35 -40.67 -13.62
CA SER A 139 21.35 -41.31 -14.47
C SER A 139 21.72 -42.73 -14.02
N THR A 140 21.45 -43.08 -12.76
CA THR A 140 21.87 -44.34 -12.12
C THR A 140 20.75 -45.11 -11.41
N MET A 141 19.57 -44.52 -11.24
CA MET A 141 18.44 -45.08 -10.48
C MET A 141 17.65 -46.03 -11.37
N THR A 142 17.32 -47.20 -10.82
CA THR A 142 16.53 -48.21 -11.54
C THR A 142 15.05 -47.83 -11.55
N ALA A 143 14.30 -48.38 -12.53
CA ALA A 143 12.87 -48.13 -12.64
C ALA A 143 12.11 -48.57 -11.38
N GLU A 144 12.53 -49.67 -10.73
CA GLU A 144 11.95 -50.10 -9.44
C GLU A 144 12.18 -49.07 -8.32
N GLU A 145 13.37 -48.49 -8.18
CA GLU A 145 13.67 -47.47 -7.15
C GLU A 145 12.86 -46.17 -7.36
N TYR A 146 12.54 -45.83 -8.61
CA TYR A 146 11.65 -44.71 -8.95
C TYR A 146 10.18 -45.01 -8.58
N PHE A 147 9.71 -46.22 -8.86
CA PHE A 147 8.34 -46.64 -8.52
C PHE A 147 8.11 -46.85 -7.02
N GLU A 148 9.15 -47.17 -6.25
CA GLU A 148 9.08 -47.22 -4.78
C GLU A 148 8.88 -45.83 -4.17
N LYS A 149 9.52 -44.79 -4.73
CA LYS A 149 9.35 -43.40 -4.29
C LYS A 149 8.04 -42.78 -4.76
N HIS A 150 7.51 -43.23 -5.90
CA HIS A 150 6.25 -42.76 -6.46
C HIS A 150 5.26 -43.92 -6.69
N PRO A 151 4.68 -44.49 -5.62
CA PRO A 151 3.75 -45.62 -5.70
C PRO A 151 2.44 -45.27 -6.44
N GLU A 152 2.12 -43.97 -6.52
CA GLU A 152 1.00 -43.43 -7.30
C GLU A 152 1.22 -43.57 -8.82
N LEU A 153 2.46 -43.44 -9.30
CA LEU A 153 2.79 -43.68 -10.71
C LEU A 153 2.69 -45.16 -11.02
N LYS A 154 3.19 -46.03 -10.12
CA LYS A 154 3.08 -47.48 -10.28
C LYS A 154 1.62 -47.93 -10.42
N LYS A 155 0.73 -47.42 -9.54
CA LYS A 155 -0.70 -47.72 -9.63
C LYS A 155 -1.35 -47.22 -10.91
N LYS A 156 -0.98 -46.02 -11.38
CA LYS A 156 -1.47 -45.51 -12.67
C LYS A 156 -1.03 -46.39 -13.84
N PHE A 157 0.24 -46.80 -13.88
CA PHE A 157 0.73 -47.74 -14.88
C PHE A 157 -0.01 -49.08 -14.80
N ASP A 158 -0.18 -49.65 -13.60
CA ASP A 158 -0.90 -50.91 -13.41
C ASP A 158 -2.38 -50.80 -13.83
N ASP A 159 -3.02 -49.65 -13.59
CA ASP A 159 -4.41 -49.40 -13.97
C ASP A 159 -4.55 -49.11 -15.48
N GLU A 160 -3.58 -48.45 -16.11
CA GLU A 160 -3.54 -48.26 -17.58
C GLU A 160 -3.32 -49.60 -18.31
N ILE A 161 -2.42 -50.45 -17.79
CA ILE A 161 -2.22 -51.82 -18.29
C ILE A 161 -3.47 -52.67 -18.11
N ARG A 162 -4.13 -52.58 -16.95
CA ARG A 162 -5.36 -53.34 -16.65
C ARG A 162 -6.54 -52.92 -17.55
N ASN A 163 -6.56 -51.65 -17.95
CA ASN A 163 -7.63 -51.08 -18.78
C ASN A 163 -7.28 -51.02 -20.28
N ASP A 164 -6.19 -51.68 -20.71
CA ASP A 164 -5.71 -51.71 -22.10
C ASP A 164 -5.48 -50.31 -22.73
N TYR A 165 -5.19 -49.29 -21.91
CA TYR A 165 -4.88 -47.94 -22.39
C TYR A 165 -3.40 -47.85 -22.80
N TRP A 166 -3.08 -48.34 -23.99
CA TRP A 166 -1.73 -48.32 -24.56
C TRP A 166 -1.41 -47.06 -25.38
N GLY A 167 -2.30 -46.04 -25.37
CA GLY A 167 -2.08 -44.75 -26.02
C GLY A 167 -2.31 -44.72 -27.53
N TYR A 168 -3.41 -45.31 -28.02
CA TYR A 168 -3.92 -45.04 -29.38
C TYR A 168 -4.55 -43.65 -29.50
#